data_AF-A0A4S2H5N2-F1
#
_entry.id   AF-A0A4S2H5N2-F1
#
_cell.length_a   1.000
_cell.length_b   1.000
_cell.length_c   1.000
_cell.angle_alpha   90.00
_cell.angle_beta   90.00
_cell.angle_gamma   90.00
#
_symmetry.space_group_name_H-M   'P 1'
#
loop_
_entity.id
_entity.type
_entity.pdbx_description
1 polymer ?
#
loop_
_entity_poly.entity_id
_entity_poly.type
_entity_poly.pdbx_seq_one_letter_code
_entity_poly.pdbx_strand_id
1 'polypeptide(L)'
;MSDMMKVFVGQELGHQIKENYPHMQYPPCLYAKVVGVKKKGEELYEATIKILGKNRQPDSRFPEVPNVATDIPVRKNEVVAIVLMYGECKPYIIGRCF
;
A
#
# COMPACT_ATOMS: atom_id res chain seq x y z
N MET A 1 -3.36 6.60 39.37
CA MET A 1 -3.14 7.89 38.68
C MET A 1 -2.02 7.84 37.64
N SER A 2 -0.87 7.18 37.91
CA SER A 2 0.22 7.09 36.91
C SER A 2 -0.17 6.32 35.63
N ASP A 3 -0.98 5.27 35.74
CA ASP A 3 -1.39 4.46 34.58
C ASP A 3 -2.34 5.21 33.65
N MET A 4 -3.20 6.07 34.20
CA MET A 4 -4.15 6.87 33.44
C MET A 4 -3.43 7.92 32.58
N MET A 5 -2.33 8.47 33.10
CA MET A 5 -1.47 9.42 32.37
C MET A 5 -0.69 8.75 31.24
N LYS A 6 -0.20 7.52 31.45
CA LYS A 6 0.44 6.72 30.40
C LYS A 6 -0.52 6.39 29.25
N VAL A 7 -1.76 6.01 29.58
CA VAL A 7 -2.79 5.71 28.56
C VAL A 7 -3.12 6.96 27.74
N PHE A 8 -3.28 8.11 28.40
CA PHE A 8 -3.57 9.38 27.73
C PHE A 8 -2.44 9.81 26.79
N VAL A 9 -1.19 9.76 27.27
CA VAL A 9 -0.01 10.08 26.45
C VAL A 9 0.09 9.15 25.24
N GLY A 10 -0.16 7.85 25.40
CA GLY A 10 -0.16 6.89 24.30
C GLY A 10 -1.27 7.14 23.27
N GLN A 11 -2.45 7.56 23.71
CA GLN A 11 -3.56 7.92 22.81
C GLN A 11 -3.27 9.19 22.01
N GLU A 12 -2.75 10.24 22.66
CA GLU A 12 -2.45 11.51 21.99
C GLU A 12 -1.31 11.36 20.97
N LEU A 13 -0.25 10.61 21.32
CA LEU A 13 0.81 10.24 20.38
C LEU A 13 0.25 9.45 19.20
N GLY A 14 -0.63 8.48 19.45
CA GLY A 14 -1.29 7.72 18.39
C GLY A 14 -2.14 8.59 17.47
N HIS A 15 -2.81 9.61 18.01
CA HIS A 15 -3.61 10.57 17.26
C HIS A 15 -2.72 11.48 16.41
N GLN A 16 -1.66 12.05 16.98
CA GLN A 16 -0.70 12.89 16.26
C GLN A 16 0.04 12.13 15.16
N ILE A 17 0.39 10.87 15.37
CA ILE A 17 1.00 10.03 14.32
C ILE A 17 -0.04 9.75 13.21
N LYS A 18 -1.31 9.52 13.57
CA LYS A 18 -2.40 9.34 12.59
C LYS A 18 -2.66 10.58 11.74
N GLU A 19 -2.71 11.75 12.35
CA GLU A 19 -3.03 13.00 11.66
C GLU A 19 -1.84 13.58 10.91
N ASN A 20 -0.66 13.63 11.54
CA ASN A 20 0.48 14.36 11.00
C ASN A 20 1.49 13.47 10.26
N TYR A 21 1.52 12.16 10.55
CA TYR A 21 2.52 11.25 10.00
C TYR A 21 1.93 9.89 9.55
N PRO A 22 0.94 9.89 8.65
CA PRO A 22 0.33 8.64 8.15
C PRO A 22 1.35 7.71 7.48
N HIS A 23 2.43 8.28 6.91
CA HIS A 23 3.58 7.55 6.36
C HIS A 23 4.42 6.76 7.38
N MET A 24 4.27 7.01 8.68
CA MET A 24 4.93 6.18 9.71
C MET A 24 4.13 4.94 10.09
N GLN A 25 2.84 4.86 9.76
CA GLN A 25 2.03 3.67 10.06
C GLN A 25 2.29 2.52 9.10
N TYR A 26 2.55 2.84 7.84
CA TYR A 26 2.72 1.84 6.80
C TYR A 26 4.15 1.88 6.27
N PRO A 27 4.76 0.71 6.02
CA PRO A 27 6.04 0.66 5.33
C PRO A 27 5.92 1.42 3.99
N PRO A 28 6.91 2.26 3.63
CA PRO A 28 6.85 3.06 2.40
C PRO A 28 6.82 2.17 1.15
N CYS A 29 7.46 1.00 1.21
CA CYS A 29 7.50 0.01 0.12
C CYS A 29 6.82 -1.29 0.57
N LEU A 30 5.93 -1.80 -0.27
CA LEU A 30 5.20 -3.05 -0.06
C LEU A 30 5.24 -3.90 -1.32
N TYR A 31 5.02 -5.21 -1.17
CA TYR A 31 4.75 -6.07 -2.30
C TYR A 31 3.24 -6.11 -2.55
N ALA A 32 2.84 -6.18 -3.82
CA ALA A 32 1.47 -6.39 -4.20
C ALA A 32 1.37 -7.42 -5.33
N LYS A 33 0.28 -8.17 -5.36
CA LYS A 33 -0.04 -9.09 -6.45
C LYS A 33 -1.03 -8.43 -7.38
N VAL A 34 -0.77 -8.53 -8.68
CA VAL A 34 -1.67 -8.02 -9.72
C VAL A 34 -2.84 -8.98 -9.88
N VAL A 35 -4.05 -8.53 -9.60
CA VAL A 35 -5.30 -9.31 -9.71
C VAL A 35 -5.97 -9.08 -11.06
N GLY A 36 -5.83 -7.87 -11.62
CA GLY A 36 -6.39 -7.49 -12.91
C GLY A 36 -5.51 -6.49 -13.64
N VAL A 37 -5.56 -6.50 -14.96
CA VAL A 37 -4.87 -5.54 -15.82
C VAL A 37 -5.84 -5.10 -16.91
N LYS A 38 -5.94 -3.80 -17.12
CA LYS A 38 -6.65 -3.17 -18.24
C LYS A 38 -5.64 -2.32 -19.01
N LYS A 39 -5.62 -2.44 -20.32
CA LYS A 39 -4.77 -1.58 -21.17
C LYS A 39 -5.54 -0.30 -21.49
N LYS A 40 -4.96 0.86 -21.20
CA LYS A 40 -5.48 2.18 -21.58
C LYS A 40 -4.56 2.77 -22.66
N GLY A 41 -4.93 2.61 -23.93
CA GLY A 41 -4.12 3.13 -25.05
C GLY A 41 -2.91 2.24 -25.38
N GLU A 42 -1.87 2.82 -26.02
CA GLU A 42 -0.70 2.06 -26.47
C GLU A 42 0.31 1.77 -25.35
N GLU A 43 0.53 2.72 -24.42
CA GLU A 43 1.63 2.66 -23.44
C GLU A 43 1.20 2.73 -21.95
N LEU A 44 -0.08 2.97 -21.65
CA LEU A 44 -0.56 3.03 -20.26
C LEU A 44 -1.36 1.78 -19.88
N TYR A 45 -1.10 1.28 -18.67
CA TYR A 45 -1.78 0.16 -18.06
C TYR A 45 -2.46 0.60 -16.77
N GLU A 46 -3.66 0.07 -16.52
CA GLU A 46 -4.33 0.16 -15.23
C GLU A 46 -4.35 -1.23 -14.60
N ALA A 47 -3.68 -1.36 -13.47
CA ALA A 47 -3.66 -2.58 -12.69
C ALA A 47 -4.64 -2.50 -11.52
N THR A 48 -5.29 -3.61 -11.23
CA THR A 48 -5.90 -3.88 -9.93
C THR A 48 -4.93 -4.71 -9.13
N ILE A 49 -4.52 -4.22 -7.97
CA ILE A 49 -3.49 -4.88 -7.14
C ILE A 49 -4.05 -5.26 -5.77
N LYS A 50 -3.45 -6.27 -5.16
CA LYS A 50 -3.73 -6.71 -3.80
C LYS A 50 -2.45 -6.72 -2.99
N ILE A 51 -2.41 -5.94 -1.91
CA ILE A 51 -1.21 -5.81 -1.08
C ILE A 51 -0.91 -7.15 -0.41
N LEU A 52 0.36 -7.52 -0.42
CA LEU A 52 0.88 -8.72 0.20
C LEU A 52 1.52 -8.37 1.55
N GLY A 53 1.30 -9.25 2.54
CA GLY A 53 1.98 -9.18 3.83
C GLY A 53 3.42 -9.67 3.74
N LYS A 54 4.15 -9.62 4.86
CA LYS A 54 5.54 -10.09 4.98
C LYS A 54 5.72 -11.57 4.60
N ASN A 55 4.67 -12.37 4.71
CA ASN A 55 4.62 -13.79 4.32
C ASN A 55 4.32 -14.01 2.82
N ARG A 56 4.27 -12.95 2.01
CA ARG A 56 3.84 -12.97 0.59
C ARG A 56 2.42 -13.46 0.36
N GLN A 57 1.61 -13.57 1.41
CA GLN A 57 0.18 -13.86 1.29
C GLN A 57 -0.60 -12.56 1.16
N PRO A 58 -1.76 -12.58 0.47
CA PRO A 58 -2.67 -11.44 0.46
C PRO A 58 -3.00 -11.02 1.88
N ASP A 59 -2.76 -9.75 2.21
CA ASP A 59 -3.04 -9.22 3.53
C ASP A 59 -4.52 -8.82 3.59
N SER A 60 -5.29 -9.45 4.47
CA SER A 60 -6.73 -9.19 4.62
C SER A 60 -7.05 -7.79 5.15
N ARG A 61 -6.05 -7.07 5.69
CA ARG A 61 -6.22 -5.69 6.16
C ARG A 61 -6.33 -4.69 5.02
N PHE A 62 -5.85 -5.06 3.83
CA PHE A 62 -5.86 -4.17 2.68
C PHE A 62 -6.87 -4.66 1.65
N PRO A 63 -7.81 -3.80 1.23
CA PRO A 63 -8.70 -4.13 0.12
C PRO A 63 -7.91 -4.22 -1.19
N GLU A 64 -8.54 -4.76 -2.22
CA GLU A 64 -8.02 -4.67 -3.58
C GLU A 64 -8.08 -3.21 -4.03
N VAL A 65 -6.97 -2.72 -4.58
CA VAL A 65 -6.84 -1.34 -5.05
C VAL A 65 -6.98 -1.33 -6.57
N PRO A 66 -8.10 -0.83 -7.12
CA PRO A 66 -8.30 -0.71 -8.56
C PRO A 66 -7.64 0.57 -9.10
N ASN A 67 -7.58 0.67 -10.44
CA ASN A 67 -7.18 1.87 -11.18
C ASN A 67 -5.76 2.38 -10.86
N VAL A 68 -4.84 1.47 -10.57
CA VAL A 68 -3.43 1.81 -10.37
C VAL A 68 -2.79 1.99 -11.75
N ALA A 69 -2.60 3.24 -12.15
CA ALA A 69 -1.95 3.58 -13.41
C ALA A 69 -0.45 3.25 -13.35
N THR A 70 0.05 2.59 -14.40
CA THR A 70 1.47 2.30 -14.57
C THR A 70 1.82 2.27 -16.06
N ASP A 71 2.99 2.79 -16.37
CA ASP A 71 3.71 2.68 -17.63
C ASP A 71 4.46 1.34 -17.77
N ILE A 72 4.58 0.59 -16.67
CA ILE A 72 5.28 -0.69 -16.64
C ILE A 72 4.33 -1.81 -17.11
N PRO A 73 4.74 -2.64 -18.08
CA PRO A 73 3.94 -3.77 -18.54
C PRO A 73 3.86 -4.85 -17.45
N VAL A 74 2.72 -4.90 -16.77
CA VAL A 74 2.40 -5.88 -15.73
C VAL A 74 1.41 -6.93 -16.23
N ARG A 75 1.50 -8.17 -15.71
CA ARG A 75 0.54 -9.25 -16.03
C ARG A 75 -0.24 -9.69 -14.80
N LYS A 76 -1.42 -10.25 -15.04
CA LYS A 76 -2.23 -10.87 -13.99
C LYS A 76 -1.43 -11.96 -13.27
N ASN A 77 -1.59 -12.03 -11.95
CA ASN A 77 -0.89 -12.91 -11.01
C ASN A 77 0.60 -12.60 -10.76
N GLU A 78 1.18 -11.57 -11.36
CA GLU A 78 2.56 -11.17 -11.06
C GLU A 78 2.67 -10.43 -9.72
N VAL A 79 3.86 -10.52 -9.12
CA VAL A 79 4.21 -9.75 -7.92
C VAL A 79 4.96 -8.49 -8.36
N VAL A 80 4.52 -7.36 -7.86
CA VAL A 80 5.09 -6.05 -8.11
C VAL A 80 5.49 -5.38 -6.80
N ALA A 81 6.53 -4.56 -6.85
CA ALA A 81 6.84 -3.66 -5.77
C ALA A 81 6.03 -2.37 -5.95
N ILE A 82 5.40 -1.94 -4.86
CA ILE A 82 4.62 -0.71 -4.80
C ILE A 82 5.16 0.23 -3.74
N VAL A 83 4.99 1.51 -3.98
CA VAL A 83 5.25 2.57 -3.00
C VAL A 83 3.93 3.24 -2.64
N LEU A 84 3.69 3.43 -1.35
CA LEU A 84 2.60 4.25 -0.85
C LEU A 84 3.14 5.68 -0.68
N MET A 85 2.81 6.55 -1.63
CA MET A 85 3.25 7.94 -1.59
C MET A 85 2.70 8.61 -0.31
N TYR A 86 3.59 9.11 0.54
CA TYR A 86 3.25 9.72 1.83
C TYR A 86 2.41 8.83 2.78
N GLY A 87 2.45 7.50 2.60
CA GLY A 87 1.65 6.57 3.39
C GLY A 87 0.16 6.59 3.08
N GLU A 88 -0.25 7.30 2.03
CA GLU A 88 -1.62 7.26 1.54
C GLU A 88 -1.88 5.94 0.82
N CYS A 89 -3.12 5.45 0.84
CA CYS A 89 -3.57 4.28 0.08
C CYS A 89 -3.65 4.54 -1.44
N LYS A 90 -2.69 5.29 -1.98
CA LYS A 90 -2.51 5.56 -3.41
C LYS A 90 -1.19 4.93 -3.86
N PRO A 91 -1.20 3.62 -4.16
CA PRO A 91 0.00 2.89 -4.52
C PRO A 91 0.51 3.29 -5.91
N TYR A 92 1.83 3.35 -6.04
CA TYR A 92 2.53 3.53 -7.32
C TYR A 92 3.43 2.32 -7.57
N ILE A 93 3.33 1.73 -8.77
CA ILE A 93 4.12 0.55 -9.15
C ILE A 93 5.51 1.03 -9.58
N ILE A 94 6.55 0.59 -8.87
CA ILE A 94 7.93 0.96 -9.17
C ILE A 94 8.66 -0.10 -10.00
N GLY A 95 8.16 -1.34 -9.99
CA GLY A 95 8.82 -2.43 -10.68
C GLY A 95 8.20 -3.79 -10.44
N ARG A 96 8.59 -4.75 -11.27
CA ARG A 96 8.22 -6.16 -11.15
C ARG A 96 9.23 -6.88 -10.27
N CYS A 97 8.75 -7.78 -9.42
CA CYS A 97 9.62 -8.62 -8.61
C CYS A 97 9.47 -10.08 -9.06
N PHE A 98 10.60 -10.67 -9.46
CA PHE A 98 10.70 -12.04 -9.95
C PHE A 98 10.99 -13.01 -8.81
#